data_AF-X1SUP5-F1
#
_entry.id   AF-X1SUP5-F1
#
_cell.length_a   1.000
_cell.length_b   1.000
_cell.length_c   1.000
_cell.angle_alpha   90.00
_cell.angle_beta   90.00
_cell.angle_gamma   90.00
#
_symmetry.space_group_name_H-M   'P 1'
#
loop_
_entity.id
_entity.type
_entity.pdbx_description
1 polymer ?
#
loop_
_entity_poly.entity_id
_entity_poly.type
_entity_poly.pdbx_seq_one_letter_code
_entity_poly.pdbx_strand_id
1 'polypeptide(L)'
;MHGDVLLIQKKHIKAAENIVERILSNTLSNKLNKFIIAISGESGSGKSEVAHLISQFLKDKGILAKILHTDNYYAIPPKKLRSKNIAKGRPYPVCASQIP
;
A
#
# COMPACT_ATOMS: atom_id res chain seq x y z
N MET A 1 0.72 -7.19 0.45
CA MET A 1 0.32 -8.57 0.09
C MET A 1 1.23 -9.54 0.84
N HIS A 2 0.69 -10.59 1.46
CA HIS A 2 1.49 -11.56 2.19
C HIS A 2 2.12 -12.57 1.22
N GLY A 3 3.46 -12.65 1.20
CA GLY A 3 4.20 -13.67 0.42
C GLY A 3 4.65 -13.25 -0.98
N ASP A 4 4.42 -11.99 -1.39
CA ASP A 4 4.87 -11.52 -2.70
C ASP A 4 6.35 -11.15 -2.70
N VAL A 5 7.05 -11.58 -3.76
CA VAL A 5 8.44 -11.20 -4.03
C VAL A 5 8.45 -9.77 -4.58
N LEU A 6 8.95 -8.82 -3.79
CA LEU A 6 9.07 -7.42 -4.21
C LEU A 6 10.25 -7.27 -5.17
N LEU A 7 9.98 -6.94 -6.43
CA LEU A 7 11.00 -6.67 -7.44
C LEU A 7 11.43 -5.21 -7.39
N ILE A 8 12.38 -4.90 -6.50
CA ILE A 8 12.90 -3.55 -6.33
C ILE A 8 13.84 -3.19 -7.49
N GLN A 9 13.46 -2.17 -8.26
CA GLN A 9 14.26 -1.59 -9.34
C GLN A 9 14.76 -0.19 -8.96
N LYS A 10 15.82 0.28 -9.62
CA LYS A 10 16.40 1.62 -9.39
C LYS A 10 15.38 2.77 -9.52
N LYS A 11 14.37 2.63 -10.39
CA LYS A 11 13.29 3.62 -10.54
C LYS A 11 12.42 3.76 -9.28
N HIS A 12 12.16 2.66 -8.58
CA HIS A 12 11.36 2.65 -7.36
C HIS A 12 12.14 3.27 -6.19
N ILE A 13 13.46 3.03 -6.14
CA ILE A 13 14.37 3.65 -5.18
C ILE A 13 14.37 5.17 -5.33
N LYS A 14 14.64 5.68 -6.54
CA LYS A 14 14.63 7.13 -6.80
C LYS A 14 13.28 7.78 -6.50
N ALA A 15 12.18 7.10 -6.84
CA ALA A 15 10.85 7.60 -6.54
C ALA A 15 10.61 7.68 -5.03
N ALA A 16 10.97 6.63 -4.28
CA ALA A 16 10.85 6.59 -2.83
C ALA A 16 11.72 7.64 -2.14
N GLU A 17 12.96 7.84 -2.58
CA GLU A 17 13.87 8.87 -2.05
C GLU A 17 13.27 10.27 -2.19
N ASN A 18 12.83 10.64 -3.41
CA ASN A 18 12.21 11.94 -3.67
C ASN A 18 10.94 12.16 -2.81
N ILE A 19 10.14 11.12 -2.61
CA ILE A 19 8.94 11.18 -1.78
C ILE A 19 9.32 11.41 -0.31
N VAL A 20 10.28 10.64 0.22
CA VAL A 20 10.74 10.75 1.62
C VAL A 20 11.36 12.10 1.89
N GLU A 21 12.18 12.61 0.97
CA GLU A 21 12.77 13.95 1.10
C GLU A 21 11.69 15.03 1.24
N ARG A 22 10.66 14.97 0.39
CA ARG A 22 9.55 15.92 0.42
C ARG A 22 8.65 15.77 1.66
N ILE A 23 8.51 14.56 2.19
CA ILE A 23 7.80 14.31 3.45
C ILE A 23 8.57 14.95 4.59
N LEU A 24 9.88 14.73 4.66
CA LEU A 24 10.71 15.25 5.75
C LEU A 24 10.76 16.78 5.73
N SER A 25 10.88 17.39 4.55
CA SER A 25 10.85 18.84 4.42
C SER A 25 9.54 19.42 4.96
N ASN A 26 8.39 18.84 4.60
CA ASN A 26 7.08 19.30 5.09
C ASN A 26 6.84 18.97 6.58
N THR A 27 7.33 17.83 7.06
CA THR A 27 7.06 17.36 8.43
C THR A 27 7.90 18.13 9.44
N LEU A 28 9.17 18.44 9.11
CA LEU A 28 10.05 19.29 9.94
C LEU A 28 9.50 20.71 10.06
N SER A 29 8.94 21.28 8.98
CA SER A 29 8.36 22.62 9.01
C SER A 29 7.09 22.71 9.86
N ASN A 30 6.29 21.65 9.93
CA ASN A 30 4.95 21.70 10.55
C ASN A 30 4.85 21.06 11.95
N LYS A 31 5.95 20.55 12.54
CA LYS A 31 5.96 19.84 13.85
C LYS A 31 4.84 18.78 13.97
N LEU A 32 4.54 18.08 12.87
CA LEU A 32 3.47 17.08 12.88
C LEU A 32 3.96 15.81 13.58
N ASN A 33 3.32 15.44 14.68
CA ASN A 33 3.66 14.24 15.46
C ASN A 33 3.24 12.94 14.77
N LYS A 34 2.27 12.98 13.85
CA LYS A 34 1.74 11.83 13.11
C LYS A 34 1.31 12.25 11.70
N PHE A 35 1.57 11.41 10.71
CA PHE A 35 1.15 11.63 9.32
C PHE A 35 0.72 10.30 8.68
N ILE A 36 -0.12 10.39 7.65
CA ILE A 36 -0.61 9.25 6.88
C ILE A 36 -0.25 9.50 5.41
N ILE A 37 0.34 8.50 4.76
CA ILE A 37 0.69 8.55 3.34
C ILE A 37 -0.17 7.52 2.61
N ALA A 38 -0.96 7.99 1.64
CA ALA A 38 -1.73 7.13 0.75
C ALA A 38 -1.02 7.03 -0.60
N ILE A 39 -0.69 5.81 -1.03
CA ILE A 39 -0.05 5.53 -2.31
C ILE A 39 -1.09 4.93 -3.25
N SER A 40 -1.49 5.70 -4.26
CA SER A 40 -2.43 5.28 -5.31
C SER A 40 -1.70 5.11 -6.65
N GLY A 41 -2.33 4.39 -7.58
CA GLY A 41 -1.76 4.06 -8.89
C GLY A 41 -2.51 2.92 -9.56
N GLU A 42 -2.06 2.51 -10.74
CA GLU A 42 -2.62 1.37 -11.46
C GLU A 42 -2.11 0.03 -10.90
N SER A 43 -2.80 -1.06 -11.20
CA SER A 43 -2.34 -2.40 -10.79
C SER A 43 -1.01 -2.73 -11.47
N GLY A 44 -0.02 -3.20 -10.70
CA GLY A 44 1.32 -3.52 -11.22
C GLY A 44 2.28 -2.34 -11.38
N SER A 45 1.91 -1.12 -10.98
CA SER A 45 2.80 0.06 -11.08
C SER A 45 3.94 0.10 -10.06
N GLY A 46 4.00 -0.87 -9.15
CA GLY A 46 5.04 -0.97 -8.12
C GLY A 46 4.73 -0.24 -6.81
N LYS A 47 3.44 -0.05 -6.48
CA LYS A 47 3.01 0.67 -5.26
C LYS A 47 3.50 0.00 -3.99
N SER A 48 3.46 -1.33 -3.94
CA SER A 48 3.88 -2.12 -2.77
C SER A 48 5.38 -1.99 -2.52
N GLU A 49 6.17 -1.97 -3.60
CA GLU A 49 7.62 -1.82 -3.61
C GLU A 49 8.02 -0.43 -3.12
N VAL A 50 7.38 0.61 -3.64
CA VAL A 50 7.61 2.00 -3.20
C VAL A 50 7.20 2.19 -1.74
N ALA A 51 6.06 1.62 -1.32
CA ALA A 51 5.63 1.68 0.09
C ALA A 51 6.64 1.02 1.03
N HIS A 52 7.21 -0.12 0.61
CA HIS A 52 8.22 -0.83 1.37
C HIS A 52 9.51 0.00 1.53
N LEU A 53 10.01 0.56 0.42
CA LEU A 53 11.20 1.43 0.43
C LEU A 53 10.99 2.68 1.29
N ILE A 54 9.83 3.34 1.19
CA ILE A 54 9.50 4.51 2.01
C ILE A 54 9.54 4.14 3.49
N SER A 55 8.93 3.01 3.87
CA SER A 55 8.95 2.56 5.25
C SER A 55 10.35 2.26 5.76
N GLN A 56 11.22 1.69 4.92
CA GLN A 56 12.61 1.41 5.27
C GLN A 56 13.40 2.72 5.47
N PHE A 57 13.33 3.65 4.52
CA PHE A 57 14.02 4.94 4.61
C PHE A 57 13.55 5.80 5.77
N LEU A 58 12.26 5.76 6.12
CA LEU A 58 11.76 6.44 7.31
C LEU A 58 12.31 5.80 8.59
N LYS A 59 12.39 4.46 8.63
CA LYS A 59 12.95 3.72 9.76
C LYS A 59 14.44 4.01 9.97
N ASP A 60 15.21 4.11 8.88
CA ASP A 60 16.63 4.46 8.92
C ASP A 60 16.86 5.87 9.50
N LYS A 61 15.86 6.76 9.37
CA LYS A 61 15.86 8.10 9.96
C LYS A 61 15.26 8.14 11.37
N GLY A 62 14.99 6.99 11.98
CA GLY A 62 14.43 6.87 13.33
C GLY A 62 12.92 7.09 13.42
N ILE A 63 12.21 7.19 12.29
CA ILE A 63 10.75 7.38 12.26
C ILE A 63 10.07 6.03 12.11
N LEU A 64 9.20 5.69 13.07
CA LEU A 64 8.41 4.46 13.01
C LEU A 64 7.31 4.58 11.95
N ALA A 65 7.36 3.75 10.92
CA ALA A 65 6.35 3.65 9.89
C ALA A 65 5.74 2.24 9.86
N LYS A 66 4.42 2.15 9.67
CA LYS A 66 3.69 0.89 9.50
C LYS A 66 2.96 0.92 8.16
N ILE A 67 3.25 -0.07 7.32
CA ILE A 67 2.62 -0.22 6.01
C ILE A 67 1.26 -0.90 6.20
N LEU A 68 0.22 -0.32 5.61
CA LEU A 68 -1.12 -0.88 5.55
C LEU A 68 -1.48 -1.13 4.08
N HIS A 69 -1.72 -2.38 3.72
CA HIS A 69 -2.20 -2.76 2.39
C HIS A 69 -3.71 -2.93 2.42
N THR A 70 -4.45 -2.12 1.67
CA THR A 70 -5.91 -2.22 1.53
C THR A 70 -6.37 -3.61 1.07
N ASP A 71 -5.55 -4.28 0.27
CA ASP A 71 -5.84 -5.61 -0.29
C ASP A 71 -5.89 -6.71 0.79
N ASN A 72 -5.33 -6.46 1.98
CA ASN A 72 -5.34 -7.40 3.09
C ASN A 72 -6.56 -7.23 4.02
N TYR A 73 -7.40 -6.21 3.82
CA TYR A 73 -8.53 -5.88 4.70
C TYR A 73 -9.90 -6.37 4.18
N TYR A 74 -9.93 -7.27 3.20
CA TYR A 74 -11.21 -7.89 2.81
C TYR A 74 -11.74 -8.79 3.93
N ALA A 75 -12.96 -8.50 4.41
CA ALA A 75 -13.66 -9.29 5.42
C ALA A 75 -13.84 -10.77 5.03
N ILE A 76 -13.84 -11.06 3.72
CA ILE A 76 -13.87 -12.41 3.18
C ILE A 76 -12.61 -12.58 2.32
N PRO A 77 -11.81 -13.65 2.52
CA PRO A 77 -10.65 -13.90 1.68
C PRO A 77 -11.05 -13.90 0.20
N PRO A 78 -10.32 -13.20 -0.69
CA PRO A 78 -10.71 -13.05 -2.10
C PRO A 78 -10.90 -14.40 -2.82
N LYS A 79 -10.15 -15.44 -2.40
CA LYS A 79 -10.30 -16.81 -2.90
C LYS A 79 -11.69 -17.41 -2.59
N LYS A 80 -12.24 -17.15 -1.41
CA LYS A 80 -13.60 -17.58 -1.02
C LYS A 80 -14.69 -16.74 -1.69
N LEU A 81 -14.46 -15.45 -1.91
CA LEU A 81 -15.37 -14.58 -2.66
C LEU A 81 -15.51 -15.05 -4.12
N ARG A 82 -14.40 -15.40 -4.76
CA ARG A 82 -14.38 -15.85 -6.16
C ARG A 82 -15.25 -17.11 -6.36
N SER A 83 -15.11 -18.12 -5.50
CA SER A 83 -15.95 -19.33 -5.54
C SER A 83 -17.43 -19.03 -5.30
N LYS A 84 -17.76 -18.13 -4.37
CA LYS A 84 -19.15 -17.71 -4.09
C LYS A 84 -19.77 -16.92 -5.25
N ASN A 85 -18.99 -16.11 -5.95
CA ASN A 85 -19.47 -15.30 -7.07
C ASN A 85 -19.68 -16.13 -8.35
N ILE A 86 -18.80 -17.11 -8.61
CA ILE A 86 -18.98 -18.09 -9.69
C ILE A 86 -20.28 -18.88 -9.48
N ALA A 87 -20.53 -19.34 -8.25
CA ALA A 87 -21.78 -20.03 -7.90
C ALA A 87 -23.04 -19.15 -8.00
N LYS A 88 -22.90 -17.82 -8.01
CA LYS A 88 -24.01 -16.85 -8.09
C LYS A 88 -24.09 -16.10 -9.42
N GLY A 89 -23.29 -16.48 -10.42
CA GLY A 89 -23.26 -15.83 -11.74
C GLY A 89 -22.81 -14.37 -11.74
N ARG A 90 -22.12 -13.90 -10.68
CA ARG A 90 -21.63 -12.51 -10.59
C ARG A 90 -20.20 -12.44 -11.11
N PRO A 91 -19.90 -11.62 -12.13
CA PRO A 91 -18.60 -11.67 -12.82
C PRO A 91 -17.41 -11.12 -12.01
N TYR A 92 -17.63 -10.36 -10.92
CA TYR A 92 -16.55 -9.65 -10.20
C TYR A 92 -16.68 -9.74 -8.66
N PRO A 93 -15.56 -9.67 -7.91
CA PRO A 93 -15.58 -9.50 -6.45
C PRO A 93 -16.22 -8.15 -6.09
N VAL A 94 -17.42 -8.20 -5.49
CA VAL A 94 -18.11 -7.04 -4.95
C VAL A 94 -17.52 -6.70 -3.58
N CYS A 95 -17.28 -5.41 -3.31
CA CYS A 95 -16.77 -4.97 -2.02
C CYS A 95 -17.78 -5.31 -0.92
N ALA A 96 -17.32 -5.66 0.29
CA ALA A 96 -18.21 -6.06 1.38
C ALA A 96 -19.23 -4.97 1.75
N SER A 97 -18.90 -3.70 1.51
CA SER A 97 -19.77 -2.53 1.70
C SER A 97 -20.89 -2.39 0.66
N GLN A 98 -20.87 -3.19 -0.40
CA GLN A 98 -21.87 -3.19 -1.49
C GLN A 98 -22.83 -4.39 -1.39
N ILE A 99 -22.81 -5.10 -0.26
CA ILE A 99 -23.73 -6.20 0.04
C ILE A 99 -24.77 -5.59 1.01
N PRO A 100 -26.06 -5.59 0.65
CA PRO A 100 -27.12 -5.00 1.48
C PRO A 100 -27.28 -5.72 2.82
#